data_AF-A0A3C2AIH8-F1
#
_entry.id   AF-A0A3C2AIH8-F1
#
_cell.length_a   1.000
_cell.length_b   1.000
_cell.length_c   1.000
_cell.angle_alpha   90.00
_cell.angle_beta   90.00
_cell.angle_gamma   90.00
#
_symmetry.space_group_name_H-M   'P 1'
#
loop_
_entity.id
_entity.type
_entity.pdbx_description
1 polymer ?
#
loop_
_entity_poly.entity_id
_entity_poly.type
_entity_poly.pdbx_seq_one_letter_code
_entity_poly.pdbx_strand_id
1 'polypeptide(L)'
;MKNTSIFFKVSAALWIVWGLVHILAGALTLNGHFSGDISMAIAGIADAVEPASVQMEYPAAASAIIAQHGFNLFWVGLVTFISAFFVWKGNKNAIFLAAIVGGLADLGYFLFLDLGGFVKFVPGTIMTLVSASAIILSFYAHFKNSRV
;
A
#
# COMPACT_ATOMS: atom_id res chain seq x y z
N MET A 1 11.47 24.07 20.31
CA MET A 1 10.75 23.33 19.23
C MET A 1 11.60 22.20 18.61
N LYS A 2 12.17 21.28 19.39
CA LYS A 2 13.13 20.28 18.87
C LYS A 2 12.55 18.86 18.63
N ASN A 3 11.30 18.59 19.01
CA ASN A 3 10.79 17.21 19.13
C ASN A 3 9.78 16.74 18.07
N THR A 4 9.44 17.53 17.04
CA THR A 4 8.53 17.05 15.96
C THR A 4 9.25 16.31 14.83
N SER A 5 10.59 16.44 14.74
CA SER A 5 11.36 15.76 13.68
C SER A 5 11.29 14.24 13.77
N ILE A 6 11.15 13.69 14.99
CA ILE A 6 11.03 12.24 15.18
C ILE A 6 9.77 11.69 14.50
N PHE A 7 8.65 12.42 14.51
CA PHE A 7 7.42 11.99 13.87
C PHE A 7 7.56 11.90 12.35
N PHE A 8 8.30 12.82 11.73
CA PHE A 8 8.62 12.72 10.30
C PHE A 8 9.50 11.51 9.99
N LYS A 9 10.50 11.21 10.85
CA LYS A 9 11.36 10.03 10.67
C LYS A 9 10.60 8.72 10.82
N VAL A 10 9.73 8.62 11.83
CA VAL A 10 8.88 7.43 12.04
C VAL A 10 7.89 7.29 10.88
N SER A 11 7.22 8.37 10.49
CA SER A 11 6.31 8.36 9.33
C SER A 11 7.03 7.93 8.04
N ALA A 12 8.23 8.44 7.79
CA ALA A 12 9.03 8.02 6.65
C ALA A 12 9.40 6.53 6.70
N ALA A 13 9.80 6.00 7.87
CA ALA A 13 10.08 4.57 8.01
C ALA A 13 8.84 3.71 7.72
N LEU A 14 7.67 4.13 8.19
CA LEU A 14 6.39 3.47 7.89
C LEU A 14 6.09 3.49 6.39
N TRP A 15 6.26 4.63 5.71
CA TRP A 15 6.08 4.72 4.25
C TRP A 15 7.09 3.89 3.46
N ILE A 16 8.32 3.74 3.95
CA ILE A 16 9.32 2.85 3.33
C ILE A 16 8.83 1.40 3.39
N VAL A 17 8.43 0.93 4.58
CA VAL A 17 7.91 -0.44 4.75
C VAL A 17 6.69 -0.67 3.87
N TRP A 18 5.72 0.24 3.94
CA TRP A 18 4.51 0.17 3.14
C TRP A 18 4.80 0.13 1.63
N GLY A 19 5.67 1.03 1.16
CA GLY A 19 6.02 1.13 -0.26
C GLY A 19 6.72 -0.13 -0.77
N LEU A 20 7.63 -0.72 0.02
CA LEU A 20 8.31 -1.97 -0.34
C LEU A 20 7.35 -3.16 -0.42
N VAL A 21 6.41 -3.27 0.53
CA VAL A 21 5.39 -4.33 0.50
C VAL A 21 4.51 -4.20 -0.76
N HIS A 22 4.12 -2.98 -1.14
CA HIS A 22 3.29 -2.75 -2.33
C HIS A 22 4.03 -2.93 -3.65
N ILE A 23 5.32 -2.58 -3.70
CA ILE A 23 6.19 -2.91 -4.83
C ILE A 23 6.24 -4.44 -5.02
N LEU A 24 6.46 -5.20 -3.93
CA LEU A 24 6.50 -6.65 -3.97
C LEU A 24 5.14 -7.25 -4.38
N ALA A 25 4.04 -6.81 -3.76
CA ALA A 25 2.70 -7.28 -4.07
C ALA A 25 2.33 -7.01 -5.54
N GLY A 26 2.67 -5.83 -6.05
CA GLY A 26 2.48 -5.49 -7.46
C GLY A 26 3.28 -6.39 -8.40
N ALA A 27 4.56 -6.64 -8.08
CA ALA A 27 5.41 -7.53 -8.87
C ALA A 27 4.91 -8.99 -8.88
N LEU A 28 4.47 -9.52 -7.74
CA LEU A 28 3.93 -10.88 -7.64
C LEU A 28 2.59 -11.00 -8.38
N THR A 29 1.72 -9.99 -8.29
CA THR A 29 0.45 -9.94 -9.02
C THR A 29 0.69 -9.93 -10.54
N LEU A 30 1.64 -9.12 -11.01
CA LEU A 30 2.06 -9.09 -12.41
C LEU A 30 2.65 -10.43 -12.86
N ASN A 31 3.42 -11.10 -12.00
CA ASN A 31 3.97 -12.41 -12.31
C ASN A 31 2.87 -13.46 -12.55
N GLY A 32 1.74 -13.41 -11.82
CA GLY A 32 0.59 -14.29 -12.10
C GLY A 32 0.04 -14.12 -13.52
N HIS A 33 -0.01 -12.88 -14.04
CA HIS A 33 -0.36 -12.63 -15.44
C HIS A 33 0.68 -13.21 -16.41
N PHE A 34 1.96 -12.91 -16.22
CA PHE A 34 3.02 -13.33 -17.16
C PHE A 34 3.30 -14.85 -17.13
N SER A 35 3.03 -15.50 -16.00
CA SER A 35 3.15 -16.97 -15.86
C SER A 35 1.88 -17.73 -16.27
N GLY A 36 0.77 -17.02 -16.54
CA GLY A 36 -0.52 -17.62 -16.85
C GLY A 36 -1.28 -18.15 -15.63
N ASP A 37 -0.79 -17.93 -14.41
CA ASP A 37 -1.43 -18.35 -13.16
C ASP A 37 -2.10 -17.17 -12.44
N ILE A 38 -3.29 -16.82 -12.91
CA ILE A 38 -4.10 -15.73 -12.34
C ILE A 38 -4.69 -16.12 -10.99
N SER A 39 -5.01 -17.40 -10.81
CA SER A 39 -5.50 -17.96 -9.55
C SER A 39 -4.49 -17.70 -8.42
N MET A 40 -3.19 -17.86 -8.69
CA MET A 40 -2.13 -17.51 -7.75
C MET A 40 -2.14 -16.01 -7.40
N ALA A 41 -2.30 -15.12 -8.38
CA ALA A 41 -2.36 -13.68 -8.12
C ALA A 41 -3.56 -13.31 -7.23
N ILE A 42 -4.74 -13.89 -7.50
CA ILE A 42 -5.95 -13.66 -6.71
C ILE A 42 -5.79 -14.21 -5.29
N ALA A 43 -5.29 -15.44 -5.14
CA ALA A 43 -5.04 -16.05 -3.83
C ALA A 43 -3.98 -15.30 -3.01
N GLY A 44 -3.00 -14.66 -3.67
CA GLY A 44 -2.01 -13.81 -3.02
C GLY A 44 -2.59 -12.50 -2.49
N ILE A 45 -3.63 -11.96 -3.13
CA ILE A 45 -4.33 -10.74 -2.67
C ILE A 45 -5.38 -11.07 -1.61
N ALA A 46 -6.21 -12.10 -1.86
CA ALA A 46 -7.29 -12.56 -1.01
C ALA A 46 -6.86 -13.77 -0.18
N ASP A 47 -5.84 -13.59 0.65
CA ASP A 47 -5.10 -14.68 1.32
C ASP A 47 -5.85 -15.38 2.47
N ALA A 48 -7.07 -14.93 2.80
CA ALA A 48 -7.99 -15.66 3.68
C ALA A 48 -8.94 -16.60 2.93
N VAL A 49 -9.02 -16.48 1.60
CA VAL A 49 -9.83 -17.36 0.75
C VAL A 49 -9.07 -18.67 0.50
N GLU A 50 -9.78 -19.79 0.47
CA GLU A 50 -9.18 -21.09 0.15
C GLU A 50 -8.66 -21.06 -1.31
N PRO A 51 -7.36 -21.36 -1.57
CA PRO A 51 -6.82 -21.26 -2.92
C PRO A 51 -7.58 -22.12 -3.96
N ALA A 52 -8.11 -23.26 -3.53
CA ALA A 52 -8.90 -24.14 -4.38
C ALA A 52 -10.21 -23.49 -4.87
N SER A 53 -10.79 -22.55 -4.12
CA SER A 53 -12.05 -21.90 -4.51
C SER A 53 -11.88 -20.83 -5.59
N VAL A 54 -10.65 -20.37 -5.83
CA VAL A 54 -10.31 -19.41 -6.90
C VAL A 54 -9.53 -20.06 -8.04
N GLN A 55 -9.27 -21.38 -7.96
CA GLN A 55 -8.54 -22.11 -8.98
C GLN A 55 -9.43 -22.38 -10.20
N MET A 56 -9.24 -21.61 -11.27
CA MET A 56 -9.98 -21.79 -12.52
C MET A 56 -9.25 -21.20 -13.72
N GLU A 57 -9.74 -21.50 -14.93
CA GLU A 57 -9.34 -20.78 -16.12
C GLU A 57 -10.08 -19.45 -16.19
N TYR A 58 -9.33 -18.35 -16.14
CA TYR A 58 -9.87 -17.00 -16.26
C TYR A 58 -9.86 -16.53 -17.71
N PRO A 59 -10.89 -15.79 -18.17
CA PRO A 59 -10.85 -15.12 -19.46
C PRO A 59 -9.65 -14.18 -19.58
N ALA A 60 -9.09 -14.04 -20.78
CA ALA A 60 -7.94 -13.16 -21.04
C ALA A 60 -8.17 -11.71 -20.57
N ALA A 61 -9.41 -11.22 -20.65
CA ALA A 61 -9.78 -9.90 -20.14
C ALA A 61 -9.61 -9.79 -18.61
N ALA A 62 -9.97 -10.82 -17.83
CA ALA A 62 -9.79 -10.84 -16.38
C ALA A 62 -8.29 -10.85 -16.02
N SER A 63 -7.48 -11.59 -16.77
CA SER A 63 -6.02 -11.57 -16.66
C SER A 63 -5.45 -10.16 -16.81
N ALA A 64 -5.89 -9.44 -17.84
CA ALA A 64 -5.44 -8.07 -18.11
C ALA A 64 -5.87 -7.09 -17.00
N ILE A 65 -7.07 -7.25 -16.44
CA ILE A 65 -7.55 -6.42 -15.31
C ILE A 65 -6.68 -6.67 -14.06
N ILE A 66 -6.38 -7.92 -13.74
CA ILE A 66 -5.49 -8.25 -12.61
C ILE A 66 -4.07 -7.72 -12.84
N ALA A 67 -3.55 -7.81 -14.06
CA ALA A 67 -2.25 -7.21 -14.40
C ALA A 67 -2.26 -5.68 -14.21
N GLN A 68 -3.34 -5.01 -14.64
CA GLN A 68 -3.52 -3.57 -14.43
C GLN A 68 -3.56 -3.20 -12.95
N HIS A 69 -4.24 -4.00 -12.12
CA HIS A 69 -4.23 -3.83 -10.67
C HIS A 69 -2.82 -4.01 -10.08
N GLY A 70 -2.10 -5.07 -10.47
CA GLY A 70 -0.72 -5.32 -10.05
C GLY A 70 0.23 -4.18 -10.43
N PHE A 71 0.11 -3.64 -11.65
CA PHE A 71 0.85 -2.46 -12.07
C PHE A 71 0.55 -1.23 -11.20
N ASN A 72 -0.73 -1.03 -10.84
CA ASN A 72 -1.11 0.06 -9.95
C ASN A 72 -0.49 -0.06 -8.56
N LEU A 73 -0.54 -1.24 -7.95
CA LEU A 73 0.11 -1.50 -6.67
C LEU A 73 1.61 -1.19 -6.75
N PHE A 74 2.26 -1.62 -7.84
CA PHE A 74 3.68 -1.41 -8.05
C PHE A 74 4.06 0.07 -8.09
N TRP A 75 3.42 0.88 -8.95
CA TRP A 75 3.80 2.29 -9.07
C TRP A 75 3.37 3.10 -7.85
N VAL A 76 2.25 2.77 -7.20
CA VAL A 76 1.82 3.39 -5.94
C VAL A 76 2.86 3.14 -4.84
N GLY A 77 3.35 1.90 -4.72
CA GLY A 77 4.43 1.55 -3.81
C GLY A 77 5.73 2.31 -4.11
N LEU A 78 6.07 2.47 -5.39
CA LEU A 78 7.26 3.23 -5.80
C LEU A 78 7.15 4.72 -5.45
N VAL A 79 6.01 5.35 -5.75
CA VAL A 79 5.79 6.78 -5.47
C VAL A 79 5.84 7.06 -3.97
N THR A 80 5.23 6.21 -3.15
CA THR A 80 5.24 6.36 -1.68
C THR A 80 6.62 6.09 -1.09
N PHE A 81 7.34 5.08 -1.57
CA PHE A 81 8.73 4.79 -1.18
C PHE A 81 9.65 5.97 -1.46
N ILE A 82 9.58 6.56 -2.66
CA ILE A 82 10.38 7.74 -3.01
C ILE A 82 9.99 8.94 -2.14
N SER A 83 8.68 9.16 -1.97
CA SER A 83 8.16 10.26 -1.15
C SER A 83 8.65 10.18 0.29
N ALA A 84 8.84 8.97 0.84
CA ALA A 84 9.29 8.75 2.21
C ALA A 84 10.62 9.45 2.53
N PHE A 85 11.58 9.50 1.59
CA PHE A 85 12.86 10.20 1.77
C PHE A 85 12.70 11.72 1.91
N PHE A 86 11.65 12.28 1.31
CA PHE A 86 11.30 13.69 1.43
C PHE A 86 10.41 13.96 2.65
N VAL A 87 9.54 13.01 3.02
CA VAL A 87 8.79 13.02 4.28
C VAL A 87 9.76 13.05 5.46
N TRP A 88 10.86 12.31 5.40
CA TRP A 88 11.93 12.33 6.41
C TRP A 88 12.45 13.74 6.69
N LYS A 89 12.49 14.60 5.66
CA LYS A 89 12.93 16.00 5.73
C LYS A 89 11.79 16.97 6.07
N GLY A 90 10.58 16.47 6.34
CA GLY A 90 9.40 17.27 6.62
C GLY A 90 8.85 18.02 5.39
N ASN A 91 9.14 17.56 4.18
CA ASN A 91 8.65 18.21 2.96
C ASN A 91 7.12 18.10 2.87
N LYS A 92 6.43 19.26 2.89
CA LYS A 92 4.96 19.33 2.82
C LYS A 92 4.39 18.56 1.62
N ASN A 93 4.89 18.83 0.41
CA ASN A 93 4.32 18.24 -0.80
C ASN A 93 4.46 16.71 -0.80
N ALA A 94 5.58 16.18 -0.32
CA ALA A 94 5.79 14.74 -0.20
C ALA A 94 4.87 14.09 0.86
N ILE A 95 4.61 14.78 1.97
CA ILE A 95 3.66 14.30 3.00
C ILE A 95 2.26 14.14 2.39
N PHE A 96 1.78 15.15 1.67
CA PHE A 96 0.47 15.09 1.03
C PHE A 96 0.44 14.07 -0.11
N LEU A 97 1.50 13.99 -0.93
CA LEU A 97 1.59 13.02 -2.02
C LEU A 97 1.52 11.58 -1.49
N ALA A 98 2.32 11.24 -0.46
CA ALA A 98 2.30 9.91 0.14
C ALA A 98 0.94 9.59 0.78
N ALA A 99 0.33 10.55 1.48
CA ALA A 99 -0.97 10.36 2.11
C ALA A 99 -2.11 10.15 1.09
N ILE A 100 -2.13 10.91 -0.01
CA ILE A 100 -3.15 10.76 -1.05
C ILE A 100 -2.94 9.46 -1.80
N VAL A 101 -1.72 9.18 -2.26
CA VAL A 101 -1.43 8.02 -3.11
C VAL A 101 -1.52 6.72 -2.31
N GLY A 102 -0.80 6.62 -1.18
CA GLY A 102 -0.81 5.43 -0.35
C GLY A 102 -2.11 5.29 0.46
N GLY A 103 -2.59 6.38 1.05
CA GLY A 103 -3.81 6.34 1.88
C GLY A 103 -5.07 6.01 1.09
N LEU A 104 -5.24 6.52 -0.13
CA LEU A 104 -6.40 6.14 -0.96
C LEU A 104 -6.29 4.71 -1.50
N ALA A 105 -5.08 4.23 -1.80
CA ALA A 105 -4.88 2.83 -2.17
C ALA A 105 -5.31 1.89 -1.03
N ASP A 106 -4.85 2.16 0.20
CA ASP A 106 -5.24 1.38 1.38
C ASP A 106 -6.71 1.55 1.75
N LEU A 107 -7.34 2.69 1.47
CA LEU A 107 -8.78 2.86 1.69
C LEU A 107 -9.59 1.88 0.83
N GLY A 108 -9.23 1.74 -0.44
CA GLY A 108 -9.86 0.76 -1.33
C GLY A 108 -9.64 -0.67 -0.82
N TYR A 109 -8.41 -1.00 -0.42
CA TYR A 109 -8.09 -2.29 0.18
C TYR A 109 -8.92 -2.55 1.45
N PHE A 110 -8.95 -1.60 2.39
CA PHE A 110 -9.70 -1.73 3.63
C PHE A 110 -11.19 -1.96 3.41
N LEU A 111 -11.81 -1.17 2.51
CA LEU A 111 -13.25 -1.24 2.27
C LEU A 111 -13.69 -2.57 1.63
N PHE A 112 -12.90 -3.11 0.70
CA PHE A 112 -13.32 -4.25 -0.11
C PHE A 112 -12.66 -5.57 0.29
N LEU A 113 -11.46 -5.55 0.86
CA LEU A 113 -10.70 -6.75 1.22
C LEU A 113 -10.75 -7.00 2.73
N ASP A 114 -10.37 -6.03 3.57
CA ASP A 114 -10.42 -6.19 5.04
C ASP A 114 -11.87 -6.33 5.54
N LEU A 115 -12.74 -5.33 5.27
CA LEU A 115 -14.14 -5.38 5.67
C LEU A 115 -14.93 -6.49 4.97
N GLY A 116 -14.47 -6.92 3.78
CA GLY A 116 -15.03 -8.05 3.05
C GLY A 116 -14.67 -9.42 3.65
N GLY A 117 -13.70 -9.48 4.57
CA GLY A 117 -13.24 -10.72 5.19
C GLY A 117 -12.41 -11.62 4.26
N PHE A 118 -11.80 -11.05 3.22
CA PHE A 118 -11.05 -11.80 2.21
C PHE A 118 -9.55 -11.89 2.50
N VAL A 119 -9.06 -11.23 3.55
CA VAL A 119 -7.63 -11.14 3.86
C VAL A 119 -7.33 -11.47 5.31
N LYS A 120 -6.11 -11.95 5.56
CA LYS A 120 -5.59 -12.18 6.90
C LYS A 120 -5.06 -10.89 7.50
N PHE A 121 -4.92 -10.89 8.83
CA PHE A 121 -4.38 -9.75 9.57
C PHE A 121 -2.96 -9.36 9.11
N VAL A 122 -2.13 -10.34 8.73
CA VAL A 122 -0.76 -10.14 8.24
C VAL A 122 -0.62 -10.74 6.84
N PRO A 123 -0.14 -9.99 5.82
CA PRO A 123 0.30 -8.60 5.88
C PRO A 123 -0.85 -7.57 5.80
N GLY A 124 -2.07 -7.99 5.48
CA GLY A 124 -3.20 -7.13 5.08
C GLY A 124 -3.51 -5.97 6.03
N THR A 125 -4.32 -6.23 7.06
CA THR A 125 -4.77 -5.19 8.01
C THR A 125 -3.61 -4.41 8.64
N ILE A 126 -2.43 -5.02 8.80
CA ILE A 126 -1.23 -4.31 9.28
C ILE A 126 -0.83 -3.17 8.34
N MET A 127 -0.88 -3.34 7.01
CA MET A 127 -0.51 -2.26 6.08
C MET A 127 -1.43 -1.05 6.19
N THR A 128 -2.73 -1.26 6.38
CA THR A 128 -3.70 -0.19 6.65
C THR A 128 -3.37 0.58 7.93
N LEU A 129 -2.97 -0.13 9.00
CA LEU A 129 -2.55 0.50 10.24
C LEU A 129 -1.22 1.26 10.08
N VAL A 130 -0.29 0.72 9.29
CA VAL A 130 1.00 1.35 8.97
C VAL A 130 0.78 2.65 8.21
N SER A 131 -0.03 2.66 7.15
CA SER A 131 -0.31 3.88 6.37
C SER A 131 -1.10 4.91 7.18
N ALA A 132 -2.13 4.49 7.92
CA ALA A 132 -2.88 5.39 8.81
C ALA A 132 -1.98 6.05 9.85
N SER A 133 -1.09 5.28 10.47
CA SER A 133 -0.10 5.80 11.43
C SER A 133 0.87 6.77 10.75
N ALA A 134 1.36 6.45 9.55
CA ALA A 134 2.24 7.31 8.78
C ALA A 134 1.59 8.67 8.46
N ILE A 135 0.31 8.66 8.08
CA ILE A 135 -0.49 9.87 7.82
C ILE A 135 -0.64 10.68 9.10
N ILE A 136 -1.13 10.08 10.19
CA ILE A 136 -1.38 10.78 11.46
C ILE A 136 -0.11 11.45 11.98
N LEU A 137 1.01 10.73 12.01
CA LEU A 137 2.29 11.24 12.53
C LEU A 137 2.83 12.39 11.68
N SER A 138 2.83 12.27 10.36
CA SER A 138 3.32 13.31 9.46
C SER A 138 2.43 14.55 9.46
N PHE A 139 1.10 14.38 9.50
CA PHE A 139 0.17 15.50 9.54
C PHE A 139 0.22 16.22 10.88
N TYR A 140 0.27 15.47 11.99
CA TYR A 140 0.44 16.06 13.32
C TYR A 140 1.70 16.92 13.40
N ALA A 141 2.84 16.40 12.93
CA ALA A 141 4.10 17.13 12.91
C ALA A 141 4.06 18.34 11.98
N HIS A 142 3.43 18.22 10.81
CA HIS A 142 3.27 19.31 9.84
C HIS A 142 2.46 20.47 10.43
N PHE A 143 1.24 20.22 10.92
CA PHE A 143 0.37 21.26 11.44
C PHE A 143 0.88 21.87 12.75
N LYS A 144 1.60 21.10 13.58
CA LYS A 144 2.21 21.64 14.80
C LYS A 144 3.38 22.57 14.49
N ASN A 145 4.17 22.29 13.46
CA ASN A 145 5.26 23.17 13.03
C ASN A 145 4.76 24.43 12.30
N SER A 146 3.62 24.36 11.60
CA SER A 146 3.05 25.51 10.85
C SER A 146 2.28 26.51 11.72
N ARG A 147 2.04 26.22 13.01
CA ARG A 147 1.34 27.10 13.97
C ARG A 147 2.29 27.98 14.79
N VAL A 148 3.57 28.02 14.44
CA VAL A 148 4.59 28.86 15.07
C VAL A 148 5.15 29.84 14.06
#